data_AF-A0A9D2EKS5-F1
#
_entry.id   AF-A0A9D2EKS5-F1
#
_cell.length_a   1.000
_cell.length_b   1.000
_cell.length_c   1.000
_cell.angle_alpha   90.00
_cell.angle_beta   90.00
_cell.angle_gamma   90.00
#
_symmetry.space_group_name_H-M   'P 1'
#
loop_
_entity.id
_entity.type
_entity.pdbx_description
1 polymer ?
#
loop_
_entity_poly.entity_id
_entity_poly.type
_entity_poly.pdbx_seq_one_letter_code
_entity_poly.pdbx_strand_id
1 'polypeptide(L)' 'KEVIPKAKIFDILEEIKPVIVKAPVKIGDVIIPNVAGTGVDVVATKNISVM' A
#
# COMPACT_ATOMS: atom_id res chain seq x y z
N LYS A 1 7.71 -15.92 0.22
CA LYS A 1 8.21 -14.58 -0.15
C LYS A 1 7.43 -14.17 -1.37
N GLU A 2 6.41 -13.33 -1.21
CA GLU A 2 5.65 -12.83 -2.36
C GLU A 2 6.60 -11.97 -3.18
N VAL A 3 6.79 -12.36 -4.44
CA VAL A 3 7.75 -11.71 -5.33
C VAL A 3 6.96 -10.82 -6.26
N ILE A 4 7.14 -9.50 -6.10
CA ILE A 4 6.59 -8.53 -7.03
C ILE A 4 7.47 -8.52 -8.29
N PRO A 5 6.90 -8.76 -9.49
CA PRO A 5 7.65 -8.63 -10.73
C PRO A 5 8.12 -7.18 -10.94
N LYS A 6 9.37 -6.97 -11.37
CA LYS A 6 9.89 -5.62 -11.62
C LYS A 6 9.06 -4.81 -12.62
N ALA A 7 8.47 -5.48 -13.61
CA ALA A 7 7.60 -4.85 -14.60
C ALA A 7 6.34 -4.22 -13.98
N LYS A 8 5.86 -4.75 -12.83
CA LYS A 8 4.67 -4.27 -12.12
C LYS A 8 4.93 -3.10 -11.18
N ILE A 9 6.19 -2.69 -10.98
CA ILE A 9 6.53 -1.59 -10.07
C ILE A 9 5.86 -0.29 -10.50
N PHE A 10 5.83 0.01 -11.81
CA PHE A 10 5.21 1.24 -12.30
C PHE A 10 3.70 1.22 -12.12
N ASP A 11 3.02 0.13 -12.47
CA ASP A 11 1.58 -0.05 -12.21
C ASP A 11 1.24 0.18 -10.72
N ILE A 12 2.03 -0.41 -9.81
CA ILE A 12 1.87 -0.24 -8.36
C ILE A 12 2.04 1.21 -7.95
N LEU A 13 3.04 1.91 -8.49
CA LEU A 13 3.27 3.32 -8.18
C LEU A 13 2.13 4.21 -8.68
N GLU A 14 1.60 3.95 -9.88
CA GLU A 14 0.45 4.67 -10.43
C GLU A 14 -0.80 4.50 -9.56
N GLU A 15 -1.03 3.30 -9.03
CA GLU A 15 -2.15 2.99 -8.16
C GLU A 15 -2.00 3.58 -6.74
N ILE A 16 -0.78 3.58 -6.17
CA ILE A 16 -0.52 4.13 -4.84
C ILE A 16 -0.55 5.66 -4.83
N LYS A 17 -0.04 6.31 -5.89
CA LYS A 17 0.17 7.77 -5.93
C LYS A 17 -1.06 8.63 -5.57
N PRO A 18 -2.29 8.33 -6.02
CA PRO A 18 -3.47 9.12 -5.66
C PRO A 18 -4.08 8.76 -4.30
N VAL A 19 -3.58 7.74 -3.60
CA VAL A 19 -4.21 7.25 -2.36
C VAL A 19 -3.93 8.20 -1.20
N ILE A 20 -5.02 8.72 -0.62
CA ILE A 20 -4.99 9.57 0.57
C ILE A 20 -5.64 8.80 1.71
N VAL A 21 -4.88 8.55 2.76
CA VAL A 21 -5.37 7.92 4.00
C VAL A 21 -5.62 8.98 5.06
N LYS A 22 -6.70 8.81 5.82
CA LYS A 22 -7.02 9.68 6.96
C LYS A 22 -6.49 9.02 8.24
N ALA A 23 -5.96 9.82 9.14
CA ALA A 23 -5.64 9.35 10.49
C ALA A 23 -6.91 8.91 11.24
N PRO A 24 -6.82 7.95 12.18
CA PRO A 24 -5.61 7.25 12.61
C PRO A 24 -5.24 6.08 11.70
N VAL A 25 -3.94 5.83 11.54
CA VAL A 25 -3.38 4.69 10.79
C VAL A 25 -2.37 3.97 11.68
N LYS A 26 -2.40 2.65 11.72
CA LYS A 26 -1.48 1.81 12.49
C LYS A 26 -0.55 1.02 11.60
N ILE A 27 0.60 0.62 12.15
CA ILE A 27 1.50 -0.32 11.49
C ILE A 27 0.77 -1.63 11.26
N GLY A 28 0.82 -2.12 10.02
CA GLY A 28 0.13 -3.34 9.60
C GLY A 28 -1.27 -3.12 9.05
N ASP A 29 -1.80 -1.89 9.08
CA ASP A 29 -3.06 -1.59 8.40
C ASP A 29 -2.87 -1.74 6.89
N VAL A 30 -3.75 -2.51 6.25
CA VAL A 30 -3.79 -2.66 4.80
C VAL A 30 -4.44 -1.43 4.19
N ILE A 31 -3.67 -0.69 3.39
CA ILE A 31 -4.10 0.53 2.70
C ILE A 31 -4.68 0.20 1.33
N ILE A 32 -4.03 -0.70 0.60
CA ILE A 32 -4.49 -1.17 -0.72
C ILE A 32 -4.35 -2.70 -0.73
N PRO A 33 -5.45 -3.46 -0.76
CA PRO A 33 -5.38 -4.90 -0.92
C PRO A 33 -5.08 -5.27 -2.39
N ASN A 34 -4.29 -6.33 -2.61
CA ASN A 34 -4.00 -6.87 -3.95
C ASN A 34 -3.56 -5.81 -4.99
N VAL A 35 -2.55 -5.01 -4.65
CA VAL A 35 -2.10 -3.88 -5.48
C VAL A 35 -1.67 -4.34 -6.88
N ALA A 36 -2.11 -3.62 -7.91
CA ALA A 36 -1.89 -3.92 -9.32
C ALA A 36 -2.22 -5.36 -9.75
N GLY A 37 -3.12 -6.03 -9.02
CA GLY A 37 -3.51 -7.43 -9.27
C GLY A 37 -2.40 -8.45 -8.98
N THR A 38 -1.42 -8.11 -8.14
CA THR A 38 -0.22 -8.94 -7.89
C THR A 38 -0.41 -10.01 -6.80
N GLY A 39 -1.52 -9.96 -6.07
CA GLY A 39 -1.78 -10.77 -4.88
C GLY A 39 -1.12 -10.23 -3.61
N VAL A 40 -0.48 -9.05 -3.66
CA VAL A 40 0.26 -8.45 -2.55
C VAL A 40 -0.46 -7.22 -2.01
N ASP A 41 -0.46 -7.03 -0.70
CA ASP A 41 -1.07 -5.89 -0.04
C ASP A 41 -0.07 -4.75 0.22
N VAL A 42 -0.53 -3.50 0.10
CA VAL A 42 0.20 -2.31 0.55
C VAL A 42 -0.19 -2.04 2.00
N VAL A 43 0.79 -2.11 2.90
CA VAL A 43 0.58 -1.91 4.35
C VAL A 43 1.23 -0.63 4.85
N ALA A 44 0.62 -0.01 5.85
CA ALA A 44 1.23 1.11 6.56
C ALA A 44 2.40 0.62 7.43
N THR A 45 3.54 1.31 7.30
CA THR A 45 4.76 1.02 8.08
C THR A 45 5.02 2.01 9.21
N LYS A 46 4.10 2.96 9.42
CA LYS A 46 4.19 3.96 10.48
C LYS A 46 2.83 4.21 11.12
N ASN A 47 2.83 4.35 12.45
CA ASN A 47 1.65 4.80 13.19
C ASN A 47 1.47 6.32 13.02
N ILE A 48 0.25 6.74 12.69
CA ILE A 48 -0.16 8.14 12.59
C ILE A 48 -1.42 8.31 13.43
N SER A 49 -1.34 9.13 14.48
CA SER A 49 -2.49 9.45 15.34
C SER A 49 -3.25 10.66 14.81
N VAL A 50 -4.54 10.76 15.16
CA VAL A 50 -5.30 12.01 15.00
C VAL A 50 -4.78 13.06 15.99
N MET A 51 -4.67 14.30 15.53
CA MET A 51 -4.42 15.48 16.40
C MET A 51 -5.70 15.89 17.12
#